data_AF-A0A6P7H241-F1
#
_entry.id   AF-A0A6P7H241-F1
#
_cell.length_a   1.000
_cell.length_b   1.000
_cell.length_c   1.000
_cell.angle_alpha   90.00
_cell.angle_beta   90.00
_cell.angle_gamma   90.00
#
_symmetry.space_group_name_H-M   'P 1'
#
loop_
_entity.id
_entity.type
_entity.pdbx_description
1 polymer ?
#
loop_
_entity_poly.entity_id
_entity_poly.type
_entity_poly.pdbx_seq_one_letter_code
_entity_poly.pdbx_strand_id
1 'polypeptide(L)'
;MALEHFFPYQNKIHKHPNFPCYDLDFNTLINPIQTLNCNLKKNESSIKQKFSIFTQKYNRDFSFVYTDASKSNGRIGFGVNIPNINLSFFSRLPGEISITKAENVAIYQAIKIIISKDIKKAIIFSDSLNAISKIKNPKISATDDSISLKTKNLILSAYKKGFDILISWIPGHSDIPGNVEADLLAKIGTGLNIPLAMLLDSQDDLNSIKEKLLLNLK
;
A
#
# COMPACT_ATOMS: atom_id res chain seq x y z
N MET A 1 -22.26 9.93 -26.34
CA MET A 1 -22.56 8.57 -26.84
C MET A 1 -21.66 8.04 -27.98
N ALA A 2 -20.61 8.75 -28.43
CA ALA A 2 -19.53 8.13 -29.24
C ALA A 2 -18.21 7.97 -28.44
N LEU A 3 -17.91 8.89 -27.52
CA LEU A 3 -16.74 8.84 -26.65
C LEU A 3 -16.75 7.68 -25.63
N GLU A 4 -17.93 7.29 -25.13
CA GLU A 4 -18.05 6.16 -24.18
C GLU A 4 -17.76 4.80 -24.84
N HIS A 5 -18.00 4.66 -26.14
CA HIS A 5 -17.67 3.45 -26.89
C HIS A 5 -16.16 3.34 -27.19
N PHE A 6 -15.46 4.47 -27.33
CA PHE A 6 -14.00 4.49 -27.56
C PHE A 6 -13.17 4.51 -26.27
N PHE A 7 -13.73 5.01 -25.16
CA PHE A 7 -13.05 5.10 -23.86
C PHE A 7 -13.97 4.66 -22.70
N PRO A 8 -14.26 3.34 -22.56
CA PRO A 8 -15.10 2.82 -21.47
C PRO A 8 -14.53 3.06 -20.05
N TYR A 9 -13.31 3.61 -19.96
CA TYR A 9 -12.58 3.86 -18.72
C TYR A 9 -12.70 5.31 -18.22
N GLN A 10 -13.26 6.25 -19.02
CA GLN A 10 -13.36 7.67 -18.63
C GLN A 10 -14.10 7.94 -17.31
N ASN A 11 -14.97 7.01 -16.89
CA ASN A 11 -15.74 7.09 -15.64
C ASN A 11 -15.05 6.41 -14.44
N LYS A 12 -13.90 5.75 -14.64
CA LYS A 12 -13.13 5.04 -13.61
C LYS A 12 -11.85 5.77 -13.19
N ILE A 13 -11.52 6.86 -13.87
CA ILE A 13 -10.28 7.63 -13.66
C ILE A 13 -10.51 8.77 -12.66
N HIS A 14 -9.57 8.97 -11.74
CA HIS A 14 -9.45 10.18 -10.95
C HIS A 14 -9.25 11.39 -11.87
N LYS A 15 -10.28 12.24 -11.97
CA LYS A 15 -10.17 13.55 -12.58
C LYS A 15 -9.91 14.56 -11.47
N HIS A 16 -8.72 15.14 -11.47
CA HIS A 16 -8.45 16.33 -10.67
C HIS A 16 -8.60 17.57 -11.57
N PRO A 17 -9.11 18.70 -11.04
CA PRO A 17 -9.09 19.97 -11.77
C PRO A 17 -7.66 20.49 -11.96
N ASN A 18 -6.72 20.11 -11.10
CA ASN A 18 -5.28 20.44 -11.12
C ASN A 18 -4.43 19.17 -10.93
N PHE A 19 -3.10 19.21 -11.10
CA PHE A 19 -2.28 18.03 -10.73
C PHE A 19 -2.44 17.72 -9.21
N PRO A 20 -2.50 16.43 -8.80
CA PRO A 20 -2.77 16.04 -7.40
C PRO A 20 -1.83 16.66 -6.36
N CYS A 21 -0.66 17.10 -6.80
CA CYS A 21 0.32 17.77 -5.98
C CYS A 21 -0.05 19.19 -5.54
N TYR A 22 -0.90 19.87 -6.30
CA TYR A 22 -1.38 21.23 -5.98
C TYR A 22 -2.59 21.21 -5.04
N ASP A 23 -3.22 20.04 -4.83
CA ASP A 23 -4.36 19.86 -3.91
C ASP A 23 -3.91 19.55 -2.46
N LEU A 24 -2.60 19.51 -2.20
CA LEU A 24 -2.02 19.13 -0.91
C LEU A 24 -1.38 20.32 -0.21
N ASP A 25 -1.52 20.36 1.12
CA ASP A 25 -0.80 21.31 1.97
C ASP A 25 0.71 21.20 1.71
N PHE A 26 1.41 22.32 1.57
CA PHE A 26 2.86 22.38 1.35
C PHE A 26 3.64 21.57 2.38
N ASN A 27 3.16 21.53 3.63
CA ASN A 27 3.74 20.68 4.68
C ASN A 27 3.70 19.19 4.34
N THR A 28 2.70 18.72 3.61
CA THR A 28 2.60 17.33 3.15
C THR A 28 3.68 16.99 2.13
N LEU A 29 4.10 17.98 1.37
CA LEU A 29 5.04 17.84 0.28
C LEU A 29 6.47 17.73 0.83
N ILE A 30 6.82 18.59 1.79
CA ILE A 30 8.19 18.72 2.30
C ILE A 30 8.52 17.77 3.46
N ASN A 31 7.53 17.34 4.26
CA ASN A 31 7.83 16.56 5.46
C ASN A 31 8.03 15.08 5.13
N PRO A 32 9.16 14.47 5.54
CA PRO A 32 9.36 13.04 5.40
C PRO A 32 8.45 12.28 6.38
N ILE A 33 7.96 11.11 5.94
CA ILE A 33 7.31 10.16 6.85
C ILE A 33 8.36 9.47 7.73
N GLN A 34 7.97 9.11 8.96
CA GLN A 34 8.85 8.40 9.87
C GLN A 34 9.00 6.94 9.42
N THR A 35 10.24 6.52 9.18
CA THR A 35 10.56 5.16 8.79
C THR A 35 11.52 4.53 9.77
N LEU A 36 11.38 3.23 9.97
CA LEU A 36 12.24 2.46 10.85
C LEU A 36 13.02 1.42 10.03
N ASN A 37 14.33 1.34 10.25
CA ASN A 37 15.18 0.36 9.59
C ASN A 37 15.44 -0.82 10.54
N CYS A 38 14.90 -1.99 10.20
CA CYS A 38 15.15 -3.23 10.94
C CYS A 38 16.56 -3.81 10.71
N ASN A 39 17.36 -3.22 9.82
CA ASN A 39 18.70 -3.69 9.41
C ASN A 39 18.70 -5.16 8.92
N LEU A 40 17.59 -5.60 8.33
CA LEU A 40 17.47 -6.92 7.72
C LEU A 40 18.02 -6.89 6.29
N LYS A 41 18.59 -8.01 5.84
CA LYS A 41 19.02 -8.19 4.45
C LYS A 41 18.23 -9.33 3.79
N LYS A 42 18.00 -9.21 2.48
CA LYS A 42 17.45 -10.32 1.69
C LYS A 42 18.41 -11.51 1.75
N ASN A 43 17.87 -12.72 1.87
CA ASN A 43 18.61 -14.00 1.88
C ASN A 43 19.58 -14.18 3.06
N GLU A 44 19.39 -13.45 4.15
CA GLU A 44 20.19 -13.62 5.36
C GLU A 44 19.74 -14.85 6.16
N SER A 45 20.68 -15.57 6.76
CA SER A 45 20.33 -16.61 7.73
C SER A 45 19.71 -15.98 8.99
N SER A 46 18.70 -16.65 9.55
CA SER A 46 18.06 -16.25 10.81
C SER A 46 17.31 -14.90 10.79
N ILE A 47 16.73 -14.49 9.65
CA ILE A 47 15.92 -13.26 9.54
C ILE A 47 14.85 -13.20 10.64
N LYS A 48 14.13 -14.30 10.87
CA LYS A 48 13.10 -14.39 11.92
C LYS A 48 13.63 -14.06 13.32
N GLN A 49 14.81 -14.57 13.67
CA GLN A 49 15.44 -14.31 14.97
C GLN A 49 15.87 -12.85 15.09
N LYS A 50 16.52 -12.29 14.05
CA LYS A 50 16.92 -10.89 14.02
C LYS A 50 15.73 -9.94 14.11
N PHE A 51 14.66 -10.24 13.36
CA PHE A 51 13.41 -9.51 13.43
C PHE A 51 12.81 -9.56 14.85
N SER A 52 12.78 -10.74 15.48
CA SER A 52 12.27 -10.89 16.85
C SER A 52 13.08 -10.07 17.87
N ILE A 53 14.41 -10.10 17.79
CA ILE A 53 15.29 -9.32 18.68
C ILE A 53 15.07 -7.83 18.45
N PHE A 54 15.02 -7.40 17.19
CA PHE A 54 14.81 -6.01 16.83
C PHE A 54 13.46 -5.48 17.34
N THR A 55 12.39 -6.28 17.18
CA THR A 55 11.02 -5.88 17.53
C THR A 55 10.72 -6.00 19.03
N GLN A 56 11.55 -6.72 19.79
CA GLN A 56 11.35 -6.92 21.23
C GLN A 56 11.20 -5.59 22.00
N LYS A 57 11.98 -4.56 21.65
CA LYS A 57 11.89 -3.24 22.32
C LYS A 57 10.63 -2.44 21.99
N TYR A 58 9.90 -2.83 20.93
CA TYR A 58 8.68 -2.15 20.50
C TYR A 58 7.42 -2.90 20.90
N ASN A 59 7.52 -4.18 21.28
CA ASN A 59 6.36 -5.05 21.47
C ASN A 59 5.40 -4.61 22.60
N ARG A 60 5.87 -3.78 23.54
CA ARG A 60 5.07 -3.27 24.66
C ARG A 60 4.25 -2.04 24.26
N ASP A 61 4.83 -1.18 23.43
CA ASP A 61 4.29 0.15 23.16
C ASP A 61 3.65 0.27 21.79
N PHE A 62 4.03 -0.57 20.82
CA PHE A 62 3.56 -0.49 19.44
C PHE A 62 2.78 -1.74 19.04
N SER A 63 1.67 -1.51 18.33
CA SER A 63 0.99 -2.59 17.60
C SER A 63 1.70 -2.87 16.29
N PHE A 64 1.93 -4.13 15.98
CA PHE A 64 2.52 -4.53 14.71
C PHE A 64 1.44 -4.77 13.68
N VAL A 65 1.60 -4.13 12.53
CA VAL A 65 0.68 -4.20 11.41
C VAL A 65 1.46 -4.70 10.21
N TYR A 66 0.97 -5.73 9.54
CA TYR A 66 1.63 -6.34 8.38
C TYR A 66 0.75 -6.13 7.16
N THR A 67 1.35 -5.78 6.05
CA THR A 67 0.65 -5.54 4.80
C THR A 67 1.36 -6.21 3.65
N ASP A 68 0.58 -6.77 2.73
CA ASP A 68 1.11 -7.38 1.51
C ASP A 68 0.08 -7.27 0.37
N ALA A 69 0.53 -7.39 -0.87
CA ALA A 69 -0.33 -7.48 -2.04
C ALA A 69 0.09 -8.62 -2.96
N SER A 70 -0.90 -9.24 -3.60
CA SER A 70 -0.70 -10.38 -4.49
C SER A 70 -1.42 -10.19 -5.81
N LYS A 71 -0.80 -10.63 -6.91
CA LYS A 71 -1.40 -10.67 -8.24
C LYS A 71 -1.43 -12.12 -8.74
N SER A 72 -2.61 -12.62 -9.07
CA SER A 72 -2.83 -13.95 -9.62
C SER A 72 -3.90 -13.92 -10.71
N ASN A 73 -3.62 -14.51 -11.87
CA ASN A 73 -4.55 -14.60 -13.01
C ASN A 73 -5.22 -13.26 -13.38
N GLY A 74 -4.44 -12.17 -13.41
CA GLY A 74 -4.95 -10.82 -13.71
C GLY A 74 -5.82 -10.19 -12.61
N ARG A 75 -5.95 -10.85 -11.45
CA ARG A 75 -6.65 -10.34 -10.27
C ARG A 75 -5.64 -9.92 -9.23
N ILE A 76 -5.92 -8.83 -8.55
CA ILE A 76 -5.05 -8.27 -7.51
C ILE A 76 -5.82 -8.27 -6.20
N GLY A 77 -5.16 -8.66 -5.12
CA GLY A 77 -5.68 -8.60 -3.76
C GLY A 77 -4.63 -8.00 -2.83
N PHE A 78 -5.07 -7.47 -1.70
CA PHE A 78 -4.19 -7.07 -0.61
C PHE A 78 -4.67 -7.63 0.71
N GLY A 79 -3.73 -7.76 1.64
CA GLY A 79 -3.95 -8.22 3.00
C GLY A 79 -3.38 -7.25 4.01
N VAL A 80 -4.08 -7.11 5.14
CA VAL A 80 -3.64 -6.39 6.34
C VAL A 80 -3.87 -7.31 7.53
N ASN A 81 -2.82 -7.54 8.31
CA ASN A 81 -2.88 -8.33 9.53
C ASN A 81 -2.39 -7.51 10.73
N ILE A 82 -3.16 -7.52 11.82
CA ILE A 82 -2.82 -6.88 13.09
C ILE A 82 -2.97 -7.92 14.22
N PRO A 83 -1.92 -8.69 14.51
CA PRO A 83 -1.99 -9.81 15.47
C PRO A 83 -2.43 -9.38 16.88
N ASN A 84 -1.96 -8.22 17.36
CA ASN A 84 -2.23 -7.74 18.72
C ASN A 84 -3.72 -7.60 19.06
N ILE A 85 -4.56 -7.34 18.05
CA ILE A 85 -6.01 -7.18 18.21
C ILE A 85 -6.80 -8.24 17.43
N ASN A 86 -6.12 -9.30 16.97
CA ASN A 86 -6.69 -10.38 16.15
C ASN A 86 -7.53 -9.87 14.97
N LEU A 87 -7.01 -8.85 14.26
CA LEU A 87 -7.70 -8.24 13.13
C LEU A 87 -6.99 -8.60 11.84
N SER A 88 -7.73 -9.25 10.95
CA SER A 88 -7.33 -9.52 9.57
C SER A 88 -8.30 -8.82 8.62
N PHE A 89 -7.77 -8.15 7.61
CA PHE A 89 -8.56 -7.50 6.58
C PHE A 89 -7.95 -7.78 5.22
N PHE A 90 -8.80 -8.06 4.24
CA PHE A 90 -8.38 -8.30 2.86
C PHE A 90 -9.47 -7.87 1.91
N SER A 91 -9.06 -7.47 0.71
CA SER A 91 -10.02 -7.14 -0.35
C SER A 91 -9.36 -7.34 -1.72
N ARG A 92 -10.21 -7.49 -2.74
CA ARG A 92 -9.78 -7.41 -4.14
C ARG A 92 -9.55 -5.96 -4.53
N LEU A 93 -8.61 -5.73 -5.45
CA LEU A 93 -8.37 -4.47 -6.14
C LEU A 93 -8.67 -4.62 -7.63
N PRO A 94 -8.83 -3.50 -8.35
CA PRO A 94 -8.83 -3.52 -9.82
C PRO A 94 -7.60 -4.28 -10.35
N GLY A 95 -7.77 -5.07 -11.41
CA GLY A 95 -6.69 -5.88 -11.98
C GLY A 95 -5.67 -5.07 -12.78
N GLU A 96 -6.04 -3.83 -13.10
CA GLU A 96 -5.33 -2.90 -13.98
C GLU A 96 -4.18 -2.16 -13.28
N ILE A 97 -4.12 -2.16 -11.95
CA ILE A 97 -3.07 -1.47 -11.20
C ILE A 97 -1.77 -2.28 -11.16
N SER A 98 -0.64 -1.59 -11.01
CA SER A 98 0.64 -2.27 -10.75
C SER A 98 0.68 -2.91 -9.35
N ILE A 99 1.50 -3.96 -9.18
CA ILE A 99 1.68 -4.60 -7.86
C ILE A 99 2.20 -3.60 -6.82
N THR A 100 3.14 -2.72 -7.19
CA THR A 100 3.63 -1.66 -6.29
C THR A 100 2.53 -0.69 -5.87
N LYS A 101 1.54 -0.41 -6.74
CA LYS A 101 0.39 0.40 -6.37
C LYS A 101 -0.53 -0.35 -5.41
N ALA A 102 -0.73 -1.65 -5.61
CA ALA A 102 -1.49 -2.50 -4.70
C ALA A 102 -0.87 -2.56 -3.29
N GLU A 103 0.45 -2.68 -3.20
CA GLU A 103 1.21 -2.60 -1.94
C GLU A 103 0.97 -1.27 -1.19
N ASN A 104 0.98 -0.16 -1.93
CA ASN A 104 0.69 1.14 -1.36
C ASN A 104 -0.77 1.25 -0.88
N VAL A 105 -1.72 0.67 -1.62
CA VAL A 105 -3.11 0.58 -1.17
C VAL A 105 -3.22 -0.26 0.11
N ALA A 106 -2.45 -1.34 0.25
CA ALA A 106 -2.41 -2.14 1.47
C ALA A 106 -1.96 -1.29 2.68
N ILE A 107 -0.87 -0.51 2.51
CA ILE A 107 -0.37 0.43 3.53
C ILE A 107 -1.43 1.51 3.84
N TYR A 108 -2.05 2.11 2.82
CA TYR A 108 -3.11 3.10 2.99
C TYR A 108 -4.27 2.57 3.83
N GLN A 109 -4.73 1.36 3.53
CA GLN A 109 -5.84 0.72 4.23
C GLN A 109 -5.45 0.34 5.67
N ALA A 110 -4.21 -0.11 5.89
CA ALA A 110 -3.69 -0.33 7.23
C ALA A 110 -3.72 0.95 8.09
N ILE A 111 -3.32 2.09 7.54
CA ILE A 111 -3.38 3.38 8.25
C ILE A 111 -4.83 3.76 8.58
N LYS A 112 -5.77 3.55 7.65
CA LYS A 112 -7.20 3.77 7.94
C LYS A 112 -7.71 2.88 9.07
N ILE A 113 -7.31 1.61 9.09
CA ILE A 113 -7.66 0.69 10.18
C ILE A 113 -7.09 1.18 11.50
N ILE A 114 -5.79 1.54 11.53
CA ILE A 114 -5.10 2.11 12.70
C ILE A 114 -5.88 3.30 13.27
N ILE A 115 -6.25 4.27 12.42
CA ILE A 115 -7.01 5.45 12.82
C ILE A 115 -8.41 5.05 13.33
N SER A 116 -9.11 4.16 12.61
CA SER A 116 -10.47 3.75 12.98
C SER A 116 -10.55 2.97 14.29
N LYS A 117 -9.47 2.24 14.63
CA LYS A 117 -9.34 1.46 15.86
C LYS A 117 -8.62 2.23 16.98
N ASP A 118 -8.32 3.51 16.75
CA ASP A 118 -7.58 4.38 17.67
C ASP A 118 -6.25 3.80 18.17
N ILE A 119 -5.54 3.06 17.31
CA ILE A 119 -4.23 2.48 17.63
C ILE A 119 -3.19 3.60 17.62
N LYS A 120 -2.91 4.19 18.79
CA LYS A 120 -2.04 5.38 18.90
C LYS A 120 -0.60 5.16 18.44
N LYS A 121 -0.06 3.96 18.61
CA LYS A 121 1.32 3.61 18.28
C LYS A 121 1.34 2.35 17.42
N ALA A 122 1.79 2.46 16.18
CA ALA A 122 1.81 1.35 15.24
C ALA A 122 3.09 1.32 14.39
N ILE A 123 3.58 0.11 14.12
CA ILE A 123 4.64 -0.13 13.14
C ILE A 123 4.05 -0.96 12.00
N ILE A 124 4.02 -0.39 10.81
CA ILE A 124 3.58 -1.06 9.58
C ILE A 124 4.80 -1.71 8.93
N PHE A 125 4.76 -3.02 8.78
CA PHE A 125 5.74 -3.83 8.07
C PHE A 125 5.21 -4.20 6.69
N SER A 126 5.97 -3.84 5.65
CA SER A 126 5.71 -4.22 4.25
C SER A 126 7.01 -4.71 3.62
N ASP A 127 6.92 -5.64 2.69
CA ASP A 127 8.08 -6.13 1.95
C ASP A 127 8.37 -5.37 0.63
N SER A 128 7.52 -4.37 0.33
CA SER A 128 7.63 -3.56 -0.87
C SER A 128 8.48 -2.30 -0.65
N LEU A 129 9.80 -2.42 -0.84
CA LEU A 129 10.71 -1.26 -0.86
C LEU A 129 10.25 -0.17 -1.83
N ASN A 130 9.66 -0.56 -2.97
CA ASN A 130 9.19 0.39 -3.97
C ASN A 130 8.00 1.21 -3.46
N ALA A 131 7.03 0.57 -2.79
CA ALA A 131 5.89 1.29 -2.21
C ALA A 131 6.34 2.23 -1.09
N ILE A 132 7.21 1.76 -0.18
CA ILE A 132 7.76 2.57 0.91
C ILE A 132 8.55 3.77 0.37
N SER A 133 9.40 3.54 -0.63
CA SER A 133 10.21 4.59 -1.28
C SER A 133 9.33 5.67 -1.90
N LYS A 134 8.23 5.28 -2.58
CA LYS A 134 7.29 6.22 -3.19
C LYS A 134 6.58 7.09 -2.15
N ILE A 135 6.09 6.49 -1.06
CA ILE A 135 5.42 7.24 0.03
C ILE A 135 6.41 8.18 0.72
N LYS A 136 7.67 7.76 0.87
CA LYS A 136 8.74 8.54 1.50
C LYS A 136 9.21 9.72 0.66
N ASN A 137 9.14 9.62 -0.67
CA ASN A 137 9.76 10.59 -1.55
C ASN A 137 9.24 12.02 -1.27
N PRO A 138 10.12 12.98 -0.92
CA PRO A 138 9.73 14.37 -0.75
C PRO A 138 9.52 15.08 -2.09
N LYS A 139 10.04 14.50 -3.20
CA LYS A 139 9.86 15.07 -4.52
C LYS A 139 8.51 14.66 -5.07
N ILE A 140 7.71 15.67 -5.34
CA ILE A 140 6.52 15.57 -6.15
C ILE A 140 6.92 15.52 -7.62
N SER A 141 6.54 14.45 -8.31
CA SER A 141 6.44 14.43 -9.76
C SER A 141 4.99 14.62 -10.21
N ALA A 142 4.78 15.28 -11.35
CA ALA A 142 3.48 15.32 -12.02
C ALA A 142 2.95 13.92 -12.41
N THR A 143 3.82 12.90 -12.35
CA THR A 143 3.53 11.49 -12.63
C THR A 143 3.39 10.64 -11.37
N ASP A 144 3.45 11.22 -10.17
CA ASP A 144 3.28 10.44 -8.93
C ASP A 144 1.85 9.90 -8.84
N ASP A 145 1.71 8.63 -8.47
CA ASP A 145 0.41 8.00 -8.33
C ASP A 145 -0.38 8.63 -7.18
N SER A 146 -1.67 8.92 -7.41
CA SER A 146 -2.57 9.62 -6.48
C SER A 146 -2.63 8.93 -5.12
N ILE A 147 -2.46 7.61 -5.09
CA ILE A 147 -2.49 6.85 -3.85
C ILE A 147 -1.24 7.13 -2.98
N SER A 148 -0.04 7.25 -3.53
CA SER A 148 1.16 7.62 -2.76
C SER A 148 0.99 8.94 -2.01
N LEU A 149 0.46 9.94 -2.71
CA LEU A 149 0.18 11.24 -2.12
C LEU A 149 -0.91 11.19 -1.06
N LYS A 150 -2.00 10.45 -1.29
CA LYS A 150 -3.06 10.23 -0.29
C LYS A 150 -2.54 9.50 0.94
N THR A 151 -1.72 8.47 0.76
CA THR A 151 -1.08 7.73 1.85
C THR A 151 -0.21 8.66 2.68
N LYS A 152 0.66 9.44 2.03
CA LYS A 152 1.50 10.43 2.72
C LYS A 152 0.68 11.46 3.50
N ASN A 153 -0.33 12.05 2.87
CA ASN A 153 -1.21 13.02 3.54
C ASN A 153 -1.94 12.42 4.75
N LEU A 154 -2.43 11.17 4.62
CA LEU A 154 -3.11 10.48 5.71
C LEU A 154 -2.18 10.24 6.90
N ILE A 155 -0.93 9.82 6.65
CA ILE A 155 0.08 9.64 7.69
C ILE A 155 0.36 10.95 8.42
N LEU A 156 0.64 12.02 7.69
CA LEU A 156 0.97 13.32 8.28
C LEU A 156 -0.23 13.93 9.04
N SER A 157 -1.43 13.71 8.54
CA SER A 157 -2.66 14.08 9.25
C SER A 157 -2.85 13.28 10.53
N ALA A 158 -2.47 12.00 10.55
CA ALA A 158 -2.49 11.17 11.75
C ALA A 158 -1.47 11.66 12.79
N TYR A 159 -0.27 12.05 12.38
CA TYR A 159 0.74 12.64 13.27
C TYR A 159 0.22 13.89 13.99
N LYS A 160 -0.43 14.80 13.26
CA LYS A 160 -1.07 16.00 13.83
C LYS A 160 -2.16 15.67 14.86
N LYS A 161 -2.76 14.47 14.79
CA LYS A 161 -3.77 13.96 15.72
C LYS A 161 -3.19 13.10 16.85
N GLY A 162 -1.87 13.08 17.02
CA GLY A 162 -1.18 12.36 18.10
C GLY A 162 -0.99 10.87 17.85
N PHE A 163 -1.10 10.41 16.59
CA PHE A 163 -0.70 9.06 16.23
C PHE A 163 0.80 8.99 15.95
N ASP A 164 1.44 7.91 16.39
CA ASP A 164 2.83 7.56 16.11
C ASP A 164 2.83 6.33 15.20
N ILE A 165 2.93 6.58 13.90
CA ILE A 165 2.89 5.55 12.85
C ILE A 165 4.24 5.50 12.17
N LEU A 166 4.94 4.39 12.35
CA LEU A 166 6.20 4.08 11.71
C LEU A 166 5.99 3.10 10.57
N ILE A 167 6.74 3.27 9.47
CA ILE A 167 6.78 2.28 8.38
C ILE A 167 8.16 1.63 8.35
N SER A 168 8.19 0.31 8.26
CA SER A 168 9.42 -0.45 8.14
C SER A 168 9.36 -1.45 7.01
N TRP A 169 10.49 -1.59 6.34
CA TRP A 169 10.68 -2.64 5.36
C TRP A 169 11.12 -3.95 6.03
N ILE A 170 10.52 -5.05 5.62
CA ILE A 170 10.97 -6.41 5.95
C ILE A 170 11.20 -7.22 4.66
N PRO A 171 12.13 -8.17 4.64
CA PRO A 171 12.27 -9.05 3.48
C PRO A 171 11.03 -9.94 3.31
N GLY A 172 10.54 -10.02 2.08
CA GLY A 172 9.48 -10.97 1.69
C GLY A 172 9.95 -12.42 1.84
N HIS A 173 8.99 -13.35 1.92
CA HIS A 173 9.25 -14.80 2.06
C HIS A 173 10.25 -15.18 3.16
N SER A 174 10.24 -14.45 4.28
CA SER A 174 11.24 -14.60 5.35
C SER A 174 10.69 -15.25 6.62
N ASP A 175 9.60 -16.00 6.51
CA ASP A 175 8.91 -16.73 7.61
C ASP A 175 8.58 -15.88 8.85
N ILE A 176 8.45 -14.56 8.67
CA ILE A 176 7.92 -13.65 9.68
C ILE A 176 6.42 -13.92 9.78
N PRO A 177 5.88 -14.43 10.91
CA PRO A 177 4.51 -14.94 10.97
C PRO A 177 3.46 -13.91 10.54
N GLY A 178 3.63 -12.65 10.95
CA GLY A 178 2.70 -11.58 10.57
C GLY A 178 2.68 -11.30 9.06
N ASN A 179 3.84 -11.41 8.38
CA ASN A 179 3.94 -11.22 6.94
C ASN A 179 3.41 -12.43 6.17
N VAL A 180 3.64 -13.65 6.67
CA VAL A 180 3.06 -14.87 6.09
C VAL A 180 1.54 -14.79 6.09
N GLU A 181 0.95 -14.29 7.17
CA GLU A 181 -0.50 -14.08 7.24
C GLU A 181 -0.95 -12.96 6.28
N ALA A 182 -0.21 -11.85 6.17
CA ALA A 182 -0.54 -10.80 5.22
C ALA A 182 -0.52 -11.28 3.75
N ASP A 183 0.47 -12.10 3.37
CA ASP A 183 0.57 -12.75 2.05
C ASP A 183 -0.61 -13.69 1.79
N LEU A 184 -0.97 -14.51 2.79
CA LEU A 184 -2.15 -15.38 2.74
C LEU A 184 -3.42 -14.56 2.50
N LEU A 185 -3.62 -13.49 3.29
CA LEU A 185 -4.77 -12.59 3.17
C LEU A 185 -4.81 -11.91 1.80
N ALA A 186 -3.67 -11.48 1.26
CA ALA A 186 -3.57 -10.91 -0.07
C ALA A 186 -3.99 -11.91 -1.16
N LYS A 187 -3.54 -13.16 -1.06
CA LYS A 187 -3.95 -14.25 -1.94
C LYS A 187 -5.45 -14.54 -1.85
N ILE A 188 -6.01 -14.61 -0.65
CA ILE A 188 -7.47 -14.76 -0.44
C ILE A 188 -8.21 -13.58 -1.08
N GLY A 189 -7.69 -12.36 -0.92
CA GLY A 189 -8.22 -11.14 -1.54
C GLY A 189 -8.35 -11.25 -3.07
N THR A 190 -7.43 -11.93 -3.76
CA THR A 190 -7.53 -12.15 -5.21
C THR A 190 -8.79 -12.93 -5.61
N GLY A 191 -9.30 -13.80 -4.73
CA GLY A 191 -10.46 -14.65 -4.97
C GLY A 191 -11.81 -13.94 -4.83
N LEU A 192 -11.87 -12.76 -4.21
CA LEU A 192 -13.13 -12.05 -3.99
C LEU A 192 -13.73 -11.55 -5.31
N ASN A 193 -15.06 -11.64 -5.46
CA ASN A 193 -15.72 -11.30 -6.72
C ASN A 193 -15.74 -9.80 -7.00
N ILE A 194 -15.86 -8.98 -5.95
CA ILE A 194 -16.08 -7.54 -6.07
C ILE A 194 -14.79 -6.82 -5.66
N PRO A 195 -14.17 -6.02 -6.55
CA PRO A 195 -13.04 -5.17 -6.17
C PRO A 195 -13.50 -4.05 -5.24
N LEU A 196 -12.61 -3.63 -4.34
CA LEU A 196 -12.78 -2.42 -3.56
C LEU A 196 -13.00 -1.24 -4.51
N ALA A 197 -14.01 -0.43 -4.24
CA ALA A 197 -14.27 0.79 -4.99
C ALA A 197 -13.09 1.76 -4.83
N MET A 198 -12.27 1.85 -5.87
CA MET A 198 -11.11 2.72 -5.96
C MET A 198 -11.09 3.33 -7.36
N LEU A 199 -10.89 4.64 -7.41
CA LEU A 199 -10.68 5.36 -8.68
C LEU A 199 -9.22 5.15 -9.13
N LEU A 200 -9.05 4.88 -10.42
CA LEU A 200 -7.77 4.60 -11.05
C LEU A 200 -7.05 5.88 -11.45
N ASP A 201 -5.72 5.86 -11.53
CA ASP A 201 -4.98 6.97 -12.16
C ASP A 201 -4.93 6.75 -13.67
N SER A 202 -4.79 7.82 -14.45
CA SER A 202 -4.69 7.75 -15.91
C SER A 202 -3.56 6.83 -16.40
N GLN A 203 -2.49 6.71 -15.62
CA GLN A 203 -1.35 5.82 -15.90
C GLN A 203 -1.71 4.33 -15.79
N ASP A 204 -2.63 3.94 -14.90
CA ASP A 204 -3.06 2.55 -14.72
C ASP A 204 -3.89 2.08 -15.92
N ASP A 205 -4.75 2.96 -16.43
CA ASP A 205 -5.57 2.67 -17.61
C ASP A 205 -4.73 2.53 -18.87
N LEU A 206 -3.70 3.37 -19.05
CA LEU A 206 -2.79 3.26 -20.21
C LEU A 206 -2.06 1.91 -20.24
N ASN A 207 -1.66 1.38 -19.08
CA ASN A 207 -1.05 0.05 -19.01
C ASN A 207 -2.05 -1.06 -19.34
N SER A 208 -3.30 -0.96 -18.85
CA SER A 208 -4.39 -1.89 -19.20
C SER A 208 -4.69 -1.90 -20.70
N ILE A 209 -4.73 -0.71 -21.33
CA ILE A 209 -4.98 -0.56 -22.77
C ILE A 209 -3.82 -1.18 -23.58
N LYS A 210 -2.56 -0.93 -23.19
CA LYS A 210 -1.39 -1.54 -23.83
C LYS A 210 -1.43 -3.06 -23.77
N GLU A 211 -1.73 -3.64 -22.61
CA GLU A 211 -1.83 -5.11 -22.45
C GLU A 211 -2.94 -5.70 -23.34
N LYS A 212 -4.11 -5.06 -23.42
CA LYS A 212 -5.21 -5.51 -24.29
C LYS A 212 -4.87 -5.43 -25.78
N LEU A 213 -4.18 -4.37 -26.22
CA LEU A 213 -3.73 -4.23 -27.59
C LEU A 213 -2.69 -5.29 -27.97
N LEU A 214 -1.77 -5.62 -27.06
CA LEU A 214 -0.76 -6.67 -27.27
C LEU A 214 -1.37 -8.08 -27.35
N LEU A 215 -2.45 -8.34 -26.61
CA LEU A 215 -3.19 -9.61 -26.66
C LEU A 215 -3.97 -9.77 -27.97
N ASN A 216 -4.48 -8.67 -28.54
CA ASN A 216 -5.21 -8.68 -29.81
C ASN A 216 -4.30 -8.74 -31.07
N LEU A 217 -2.98 -8.68 -30.88
CA LEU A 217 -1.97 -8.78 -31.94
C LEU A 217 -1.33 -10.18 -32.02
N LYS A 218 -1.82 -11.14 -31.24
CA LYS A 218 -1.47 -12.58 -31.31
C LYS A 218 -2.66 -13.38 -31.80
#